data_AF-A0A6V8H9T4-F1
#
_entry.id   AF-A0A6V8H9T4-F1
#
_cell.length_a   1.000
_cell.length_b   1.000
_cell.length_c   1.000
_cell.angle_alpha   90.00
_cell.angle_beta   90.00
_cell.angle_gamma   90.00
#
_symmetry.space_group_name_H-M   'P 1'
#
loop_
_entity.id
_entity.type
_entity.pdbx_description
1 polymer ?
#
loop_
_entity_poly.entity_id
_entity_poly.type
_entity_poly.pdbx_seq_one_letter_code
_entity_poly.pdbx_strand_id
1 'polypeptide(L)'
;MSSKSVSPTPTLSEKHSGIPSRLYEKAQYAKSLILDIATKEQNDRKRGVAIPAGVEKNTYMKAIDELAQQLGKENVELNDQPLKDGWYMEHPNTHDAMHVLDEEEF
;
A
#
# COMPACT_ATOMS: atom_id res chain seq x y z
N MET A 1 -9.14 -8.69 -25.03
CA MET A 1 -8.21 -8.01 -24.11
C MET A 1 -9.04 -7.33 -23.06
N SER A 2 -9.12 -7.88 -21.85
CA SER A 2 -9.90 -7.27 -20.77
C SER A 2 -9.16 -6.01 -20.32
N SER A 3 -9.73 -4.82 -20.57
CA SER A 3 -9.15 -3.57 -20.09
C SER A 3 -9.16 -3.60 -18.56
N LYS A 4 -8.00 -3.80 -17.92
CA LYS A 4 -7.88 -3.65 -16.47
C LYS A 4 -8.38 -2.24 -16.12
N SER A 5 -9.41 -2.13 -15.28
CA SER A 5 -9.92 -0.84 -14.85
C SER A 5 -8.86 -0.12 -14.02
N VAL A 6 -8.39 1.02 -14.52
CA VAL A 6 -7.37 1.84 -13.86
C VAL A 6 -8.07 2.69 -12.81
N SER A 7 -7.71 2.51 -11.54
CA SER A 7 -8.26 3.34 -10.46
C SER A 7 -7.86 4.81 -10.64
N PRO A 8 -8.73 5.78 -10.26
CA PRO A 8 -8.41 7.20 -10.28
C PRO A 8 -7.14 7.49 -9.46
N THR A 9 -6.31 8.39 -9.96
CA THR A 9 -5.12 8.86 -9.23
C THR A 9 -5.55 9.94 -8.23
N PRO A 10 -5.23 9.81 -6.93
CA PRO A 10 -5.66 10.76 -5.93
C PRO A 10 -5.06 12.14 -6.15
N THR A 11 -5.84 13.18 -5.88
CA THR A 11 -5.44 14.58 -5.99
C THR A 11 -5.00 15.17 -4.65
N LEU A 12 -4.29 16.30 -4.66
CA LEU A 12 -3.88 17.00 -3.44
C LEU A 12 -5.05 17.42 -2.54
N SER A 13 -6.25 17.61 -3.10
CA SER A 13 -7.46 17.88 -2.33
C SER A 13 -7.96 16.67 -1.53
N GLU A 14 -7.59 15.46 -1.93
CA GLU A 14 -8.05 14.21 -1.31
C GLU A 14 -6.99 13.64 -0.36
N LYS A 15 -5.72 13.64 -0.78
CA LYS A 15 -4.60 13.10 0.00
C LYS A 15 -3.38 14.01 -0.11
N HIS A 16 -2.63 14.14 0.99
CA HIS A 16 -1.42 14.96 1.04
C HIS A 16 -0.37 14.55 -0.01
N SER A 17 -0.30 13.26 -0.35
CA SER A 17 0.60 12.70 -1.36
C SER A 17 0.00 12.72 -2.77
N GLY A 18 -1.18 13.30 -2.94
CA GLY A 18 -1.88 13.33 -4.21
C GLY A 18 -1.24 14.28 -5.22
N ILE A 19 -1.69 14.19 -6.46
CA ILE A 19 -1.17 15.03 -7.55
C ILE A 19 -1.90 16.37 -7.67
N PRO A 20 -1.26 17.41 -8.20
CA PRO A 20 -1.96 18.65 -8.55
C PRO A 20 -3.05 18.40 -9.60
N SER A 21 -4.25 18.95 -9.40
CA SER A 21 -5.41 18.70 -10.28
C SER A 21 -5.13 19.03 -11.76
N ARG A 22 -4.30 20.05 -12.03
CA ARG A 22 -3.88 20.41 -13.40
C ARG A 22 -3.09 19.31 -14.14
N LEU A 23 -2.53 18.33 -13.42
CA LEU A 23 -1.75 17.22 -13.97
C LEU A 23 -2.52 15.90 -13.97
N TYR A 24 -3.80 15.90 -13.57
CA TYR A 24 -4.61 14.68 -13.40
C TYR A 24 -4.63 13.79 -14.63
N GLU A 25 -5.03 14.36 -15.78
CA GLU A 25 -5.13 13.60 -17.03
C GLU A 25 -3.80 12.94 -17.43
N LYS A 26 -2.69 13.64 -17.22
CA LYS A 26 -1.35 13.13 -17.56
C LYS A 26 -0.96 11.99 -16.62
N ALA A 27 -1.23 12.11 -15.33
CA ALA A 27 -0.93 11.06 -14.36
C ALA A 27 -1.81 9.83 -14.59
N GLN A 28 -3.11 10.02 -14.85
CA GLN A 28 -4.04 8.93 -15.11
C GLN A 28 -3.65 8.15 -16.38
N TYR A 29 -3.25 8.85 -17.43
CA TYR A 29 -2.72 8.23 -18.64
C TYR A 29 -1.40 7.49 -18.40
N ALA A 30 -0.46 8.05 -17.62
CA ALA A 30 0.77 7.34 -17.28
C ALA A 30 0.49 6.07 -16.47
N LYS A 31 -0.43 6.13 -15.51
CA LYS A 31 -0.86 4.98 -14.69
C LYS A 31 -1.47 3.88 -15.55
N SER A 32 -2.28 4.24 -16.56
CA SER A 32 -2.89 3.25 -17.45
C SER A 32 -1.83 2.52 -18.28
N LEU A 33 -0.84 3.22 -18.81
CA LEU A 33 0.26 2.61 -19.56
C LEU A 33 1.09 1.65 -18.70
N ILE A 34 1.39 2.02 -17.46
CA ILE A 34 2.16 1.17 -16.53
C ILE A 34 1.39 -0.11 -16.21
N LEU A 35 0.08 -0.01 -15.94
CA LEU A 35 -0.74 -1.18 -15.60
C LEU A 35 -0.99 -2.11 -16.79
N ASP A 36 -0.99 -1.57 -18.02
CA ASP A 36 -1.13 -2.37 -19.24
C ASP A 36 0.08 -3.28 -19.47
N ILE A 37 1.28 -2.81 -19.12
CA ILE A 37 2.53 -3.58 -19.25
C ILE A 37 2.94 -4.35 -17.99
N ALA A 38 2.19 -4.21 -16.89
CA ALA A 38 2.53 -4.83 -15.62
C ALA A 38 2.39 -6.37 -15.68
N THR A 39 3.50 -7.07 -15.45
CA THR A 39 3.58 -8.54 -15.48
C THR A 39 3.59 -9.20 -14.09
N LYS A 40 3.79 -8.43 -13.02
CA LYS A 40 3.82 -8.96 -11.65
C LYS A 40 2.39 -9.26 -11.18
N GLU A 41 2.16 -10.49 -10.74
CA GLU A 41 0.91 -10.88 -10.08
C GLU A 41 0.93 -10.47 -8.61
N GLN A 42 -0.20 -9.98 -8.09
CA GLN A 42 -0.35 -9.72 -6.65
C GLN A 42 -0.71 -11.04 -5.96
N ASN A 43 0.13 -11.46 -5.01
CA ASN A 43 -0.08 -12.68 -4.24
C ASN A 43 -0.53 -12.36 -2.82
N ASP A 44 -1.25 -13.29 -2.22
CA ASP A 44 -1.56 -13.24 -0.78
C ASP A 44 -0.29 -13.43 0.05
N ARG A 45 -0.24 -12.78 1.22
CA ARG A 45 0.90 -12.90 2.14
C ARG A 45 1.07 -14.34 2.65
N LYS A 46 2.31 -14.80 2.72
CA LYS A 46 2.69 -16.16 3.15
C LYS A 46 3.16 -16.22 4.60
N ARG A 47 3.90 -15.21 5.09
CA ARG A 47 4.52 -15.17 6.42
C ARG A 47 3.66 -14.50 7.49
N GLY A 48 2.55 -13.89 7.10
CA GLY A 48 1.65 -13.15 8.00
C GLY A 48 2.25 -11.85 8.53
N VAL A 49 1.64 -11.30 9.58
CA VAL A 49 2.07 -10.03 10.19
C VAL A 49 3.42 -10.19 10.89
N ALA A 50 4.37 -9.33 10.53
CA ALA A 50 5.69 -9.28 11.17
C ALA A 50 5.56 -8.69 12.58
N ILE A 51 6.08 -9.41 13.58
CA ILE A 51 6.04 -9.01 14.99
C ILE A 51 7.44 -8.59 15.41
N PRO A 52 7.61 -7.45 16.10
CA PRO A 52 8.91 -7.02 16.58
C PRO A 52 9.59 -8.08 17.48
N ALA A 53 10.90 -8.24 17.30
CA ALA A 53 11.68 -9.17 18.11
C ALA A 53 11.58 -8.84 19.60
N GLY A 54 11.39 -9.87 20.44
CA GLY A 54 11.23 -9.71 21.89
C GLY A 54 9.82 -9.30 22.34
N VAL A 55 8.85 -9.18 21.41
CA VAL A 55 7.45 -8.88 21.73
C VAL A 55 6.58 -10.10 21.45
N GLU A 56 5.76 -10.48 22.43
CA GLU A 56 4.74 -11.50 22.23
C GLU A 56 3.60 -10.98 21.34
N LYS A 57 3.06 -11.85 20.48
CA LYS A 57 1.95 -11.51 19.58
C LYS A 57 0.75 -10.88 20.30
N ASN A 58 0.37 -11.42 21.45
CA ASN A 58 -0.77 -10.90 22.21
C ASN A 58 -0.49 -9.48 22.73
N THR A 59 0.73 -9.19 23.14
CA THR A 59 1.15 -7.86 23.59
C THR A 59 1.13 -6.87 22.43
N TYR A 60 1.63 -7.26 21.26
CA TYR A 60 1.58 -6.46 20.05
C TYR A 60 0.14 -6.12 19.65
N MET A 61 -0.74 -7.12 19.57
CA MET A 61 -2.14 -6.88 19.18
C MET A 61 -2.88 -5.97 20.16
N LYS A 62 -2.66 -6.13 21.48
CA LYS A 62 -3.20 -5.21 22.49
C LYS A 62 -2.72 -3.77 22.29
N ALA A 63 -1.43 -3.58 21.99
CA ALA A 63 -0.88 -2.26 21.74
C ALA A 63 -1.50 -1.60 20.49
N ILE A 64 -1.76 -2.39 19.43
CA ILE A 64 -2.47 -1.89 18.23
C ILE A 64 -3.91 -1.50 18.55
N ASP A 65 -4.63 -2.31 19.35
CA ASP A 65 -6.00 -1.99 19.78
C ASP A 65 -6.05 -0.69 20.60
N GLU A 66 -5.11 -0.51 21.53
CA GLU A 66 -4.98 0.73 22.32
C GLU A 66 -4.67 1.95 21.44
N LEU A 67 -3.78 1.79 20.45
CA LEU A 67 -3.45 2.84 19.49
C LEU A 67 -4.67 3.24 18.65
N ALA A 68 -5.43 2.26 18.15
CA ALA A 68 -6.63 2.48 17.37
C ALA A 68 -7.74 3.18 18.18
N GLN A 69 -7.83 2.94 19.49
CA GLN A 69 -8.75 3.66 20.37
C GLN A 69 -8.39 5.14 20.52
N GLN A 70 -7.09 5.47 20.53
CA GLN A 70 -6.62 6.84 20.69
C GLN A 70 -6.68 7.66 19.39
N LEU A 71 -6.36 7.03 18.26
CA LEU A 71 -6.25 7.71 16.96
C LEU A 71 -7.50 7.58 16.08
N GLY A 72 -8.43 6.69 16.44
CA GLY A 72 -9.54 6.29 15.58
C GLY A 72 -9.18 5.05 14.76
N LYS A 73 -10.12 4.11 14.67
CA LYS A 73 -9.91 2.82 14.00
C LYS A 73 -9.64 2.96 12.51
N GLU A 74 -10.14 4.03 11.90
CA GLU A 74 -9.94 4.40 10.51
C GLU A 74 -8.51 4.88 10.20
N ASN A 75 -7.76 5.29 11.23
CA ASN A 75 -6.40 5.84 11.09
C ASN A 75 -5.31 4.82 11.42
N VAL A 76 -5.68 3.60 11.84
CA VAL A 76 -4.75 2.52 12.18
C VAL A 76 -5.08 1.30 11.34
N GLU A 77 -4.14 0.96 10.45
CA GLU A 77 -4.26 -0.21 9.57
C GLU A 77 -3.15 -1.21 9.91
N LEU A 78 -3.56 -2.45 10.21
CA LEU A 78 -2.61 -3.54 10.38
C LEU A 78 -2.14 -3.98 8.99
N ASN A 79 -0.83 -4.10 8.80
CA ASN A 79 -0.27 -4.59 7.54
C ASN A 79 -0.46 -6.11 7.44
N ASP A 80 -1.68 -6.59 7.27
CA ASP A 80 -2.03 -8.00 7.07
C ASP A 80 -2.54 -8.33 5.65
N GLN A 81 -2.72 -7.29 4.84
CA GLN A 81 -3.19 -7.38 3.45
C GLN A 81 -2.07 -7.76 2.46
N PRO A 82 -2.42 -8.19 1.23
CA PRO A 82 -1.45 -8.39 0.16
C PRO A 82 -0.55 -7.17 -0.07
N LEU A 83 0.74 -7.41 -0.30
CA LEU A 83 1.71 -6.34 -0.53
C LEU A 83 1.52 -5.79 -1.95
N LYS A 84 1.19 -4.50 -2.04
CA LYS A 84 0.99 -3.79 -3.29
C LYS A 84 2.10 -2.76 -3.48
N ASP A 85 3.00 -3.00 -4.43
CA ASP A 85 4.13 -2.11 -4.75
C ASP A 85 3.70 -0.70 -5.21
N GLY A 86 2.43 -0.55 -5.60
CA GLY A 86 1.89 0.73 -6.07
C GLY A 86 2.61 1.24 -7.31
N TRP A 87 2.80 2.55 -7.38
CA TRP A 87 3.61 3.22 -8.41
C TRP A 87 4.15 4.53 -7.85
N TYR A 88 4.97 5.25 -8.63
CA TYR A 88 5.67 6.44 -8.13
C TYR A 88 4.77 7.50 -7.44
N MET A 89 3.56 7.73 -7.95
CA MET A 89 2.64 8.72 -7.36
C MET A 89 1.78 8.15 -6.22
N GLU A 90 1.70 6.82 -6.08
CA GLU A 90 0.97 6.12 -5.01
C GLU A 90 1.87 4.99 -4.50
N HIS A 91 2.92 5.34 -3.76
CA HIS A 91 3.84 4.37 -3.19
C HIS A 91 3.22 3.67 -1.95
N PRO A 92 3.59 2.42 -1.67
CA PRO A 92 3.20 1.76 -0.45
C PRO A 92 3.85 2.42 0.77
N ASN A 93 3.16 2.31 1.90
CA ASN A 93 3.70 2.66 3.22
C ASN A 93 4.14 1.41 4.00
N THR A 94 3.97 0.21 3.42
CA THR A 94 4.04 -1.07 4.12
C THR A 94 5.36 -1.80 3.96
N HIS A 95 6.07 -1.57 2.85
CA HIS A 95 7.30 -2.24 2.46
C HIS A 95 8.04 -1.42 1.40
N ASP A 96 9.25 -1.84 1.03
CA ASP A 96 9.97 -1.28 -0.11
C ASP A 96 9.37 -1.79 -1.43
N ALA A 97 8.86 -0.89 -2.25
CA ALA A 97 8.29 -1.21 -3.57
C ALA A 97 9.34 -1.71 -4.58
N MET A 98 10.62 -1.42 -4.36
CA MET A 98 11.73 -1.78 -5.24
C MET A 98 12.68 -2.78 -4.55
N HIS A 99 12.12 -3.74 -3.83
CA HIS A 99 12.87 -4.78 -3.14
C HIS A 99 13.73 -5.62 -4.10
N VAL A 100 14.90 -6.02 -3.62
CA VAL A 100 15.83 -6.91 -4.34
C VAL A 100 15.65 -8.37 -3.92
N LEU A 101 15.21 -8.59 -2.68
CA LEU A 101 14.95 -9.90 -2.09
C LEU A 101 13.46 -10.25 -2.16
N ASP A 102 13.00 -11.23 -1.38
CA ASP A 102 11.57 -11.53 -1.31
C ASP A 102 10.79 -10.36 -0.69
N GLU A 103 9.57 -10.10 -1.17
CA GLU A 103 8.75 -8.96 -0.74
C GLU A 103 8.33 -9.01 0.73
N GLU A 104 8.41 -10.19 1.36
CA GLU A 104 8.14 -10.41 2.78
C GLU A 104 9.42 -10.58 3.62
N GLU A 105 10.60 -10.24 3.09
CA GLU A 105 11.87 -10.31 3.80
C GLU A 105 12.17 -8.97 4.51
N PHE A 106 12.33 -9.03 5.84
CA PHE A 106 12.57 -7.89 6.75
C PHE A 106 13.76 -8.15 7.66
#